data_AF-A0A8T1ZQ81-F1
#
_entry.id   AF-A0A8T1ZQ81-F1
#
_cell.length_a   1.000
_cell.length_b   1.000
_cell.length_c   1.000
_cell.angle_alpha   90.00
_cell.angle_beta   90.00
_cell.angle_gamma   90.00
#
_symmetry.space_group_name_H-M   'P 1'
#
loop_
_entity.id
_entity.type
_entity.pdbx_description
1 polymer ?
#
loop_
_entity_poly.entity_id
_entity_poly.type
_entity_poly.pdbx_seq_one_letter_code
_entity_poly.pdbx_strand_id
1 'polypeptide(L)'
;MFMVRLKFALIFHNFSTVAAKHRRVPSKYKSLAIGKAQQAITDYLHTTRSLSYTHAEQIASNASVSIRSLILKLDFSVPTFSKSLRKHLSYHPINEFEFFFESIGIDYSEVSEFLPEKKFFFSEDRTVLDAACALSGFGFPWNKLGKLYKEERLVFVQSPGELESRLLKFKDIGFSTVAVIGTCLAIPRALCGGGELGSEIRCLFVKLKRLFDEFDSQHLFEENVDSWLAVSRKIRIFYDLGCENEEMWELMGRNKSLFLEYSEEALVKKAKYFCRFGVRKEDVALLILRNPAIMNFDLEKPVISVTGMLKHFGLRQDEVDAVAQKYPYVLGRNKLKNLPYVLRAIDLHERIFDILKNGNHQLLASYSVMDPDEDLDREYQEGLEELQNLRTKTHNIQKLDFLHEIGFGENGMAMKVLQHVHGTAVELQDRFQILLNSGIIFSKICLLIRSAPKILNQKPHSIQDKLRFLCGEMGDSLDYLEVFPAYLCFDLENRISPRFRFHKWLVEKGLSEKSYSIASIVATSEKAFIARLYGIHPAIPKHWFERFANRKTRATVILN
;
A
#
# COMPACT_ATOMS: atom_id res chain seq x y z
N MET A 1 13.48 -2.17 11.39
CA MET A 1 14.91 -2.51 11.45
C MET A 1 15.23 -3.35 10.22
N PHE A 2 16.36 -3.06 9.59
CA PHE A 2 16.71 -3.35 8.21
C PHE A 2 16.48 -4.80 7.73
N MET A 3 16.00 -4.88 6.48
CA MET A 3 16.03 -6.05 5.61
C MET A 3 17.41 -6.71 5.64
N VAL A 4 17.46 -7.91 6.22
CA VAL A 4 18.48 -8.89 5.90
C VAL A 4 17.78 -10.00 5.13
N ARG A 5 17.77 -9.87 3.80
CA ARG A 5 17.56 -11.00 2.90
C ARG A 5 18.77 -11.93 3.08
N LEU A 6 18.73 -12.76 4.11
CA LEU A 6 19.60 -13.93 4.14
C LEU A 6 19.02 -14.90 3.12
N LYS A 7 19.73 -15.07 2.00
CA LYS A 7 19.60 -16.23 1.13
C LYS A 7 19.89 -17.47 2.00
N PHE A 8 18.88 -18.04 2.62
CA PHE A 8 18.98 -19.41 3.08
C PHE A 8 18.91 -20.29 1.85
N ALA A 9 20.10 -20.74 1.43
CA ALA A 9 20.26 -21.83 0.51
C ALA A 9 19.35 -22.98 0.95
N LEU A 10 18.58 -23.51 -0.01
CA LEU A 10 17.94 -24.81 0.07
C LEU A 10 18.99 -25.84 0.49
N ILE A 11 19.03 -26.18 1.77
CA ILE A 11 19.67 -27.41 2.23
C ILE A 11 18.67 -28.51 1.89
N PHE A 12 18.68 -28.94 0.62
CA PHE A 12 18.29 -30.29 0.28
C PHE A 12 19.24 -31.21 1.04
N HIS A 13 18.77 -31.84 2.11
CA HIS A 13 19.45 -33.01 2.63
C HIS A 13 19.37 -34.08 1.54
N ASN A 14 20.49 -34.27 0.84
CA ASN A 14 20.73 -35.34 -0.10
C ASN A 14 20.57 -36.69 0.62
N PHE A 15 19.40 -37.31 0.51
CA PHE A 15 19.34 -38.76 0.33
C PHE A 15 19.38 -39.03 -1.18
N SER A 16 20.59 -39.15 -1.69
CA SER A 16 20.86 -39.66 -3.03
C SER A 16 20.41 -41.11 -3.11
N THR A 17 19.23 -41.36 -3.68
CA THR A 17 18.92 -42.62 -4.33
C THR A 17 18.65 -42.33 -5.80
N VAL A 18 19.59 -42.80 -6.64
CA VAL A 18 19.56 -42.96 -8.10
C VAL A 18 18.21 -42.58 -8.74
N ALA A 19 18.17 -41.48 -9.48
CA ALA A 19 16.99 -41.03 -10.21
C ALA A 19 16.59 -42.08 -11.28
N ALA A 20 15.64 -42.94 -10.93
CA ALA A 20 15.01 -43.86 -11.86
C ALA A 20 14.29 -43.04 -12.95
N LYS A 21 14.59 -43.33 -14.22
CA LYS A 21 13.85 -42.74 -15.36
C LYS A 21 12.44 -43.34 -15.37
N HIS A 22 11.50 -42.68 -14.70
CA HIS A 22 10.11 -43.14 -14.67
C HIS A 22 9.46 -43.02 -16.06
N ARG A 23 8.67 -44.03 -16.44
CA ARG A 23 7.89 -44.02 -17.68
C ARG A 23 6.81 -42.95 -17.61
N ARG A 24 6.95 -41.90 -18.42
CA ARG A 24 5.98 -40.80 -18.52
C ARG A 24 4.61 -41.32 -18.96
N VAL A 25 3.56 -40.78 -18.34
CA VAL A 25 2.16 -41.08 -18.70
C VAL A 25 1.87 -40.60 -20.13
N PRO A 26 1.45 -41.50 -21.06
CA PRO A 26 1.04 -41.09 -22.40
C PRO A 26 -0.15 -40.13 -22.37
N SER A 27 -0.22 -39.20 -23.32
CA SER A 27 -1.28 -38.16 -23.38
C SER A 27 -2.70 -38.74 -23.29
N LYS A 28 -2.96 -39.85 -23.99
CA LYS A 28 -4.25 -40.57 -23.99
C LYS A 28 -4.70 -41.11 -22.63
N TYR A 29 -3.77 -41.32 -21.69
CA TYR A 29 -4.08 -41.89 -20.37
C TYR A 29 -3.96 -40.88 -19.22
N LYS A 30 -3.73 -39.59 -19.51
CA LYS A 30 -3.58 -38.56 -18.46
C LYS A 30 -4.81 -38.44 -17.57
N SER A 31 -6.01 -38.35 -18.16
CA SER A 31 -7.26 -38.26 -17.39
C SER A 31 -7.47 -39.50 -16.51
N LEU A 32 -7.24 -40.70 -17.06
CA LEU A 32 -7.33 -41.96 -16.32
C LEU A 32 -6.32 -42.02 -15.16
N ALA A 33 -5.09 -41.56 -15.37
CA ALA A 33 -4.06 -41.52 -14.34
C ALA A 33 -4.43 -40.55 -13.21
N ILE A 34 -4.96 -39.37 -13.54
CA ILE A 34 -5.45 -38.39 -12.57
C ILE A 34 -6.59 -38.97 -11.76
N GLY A 35 -7.63 -39.52 -12.39
CA GLY A 35 -8.78 -40.11 -11.67
C GLY A 35 -8.36 -41.26 -10.74
N LYS A 36 -7.44 -42.14 -11.18
CA LYS A 36 -6.89 -43.22 -10.34
C LYS A 36 -6.07 -42.68 -9.17
N ALA A 37 -5.33 -41.59 -9.35
CA ALA A 37 -4.56 -40.96 -8.28
C ALA A 37 -5.48 -40.25 -7.28
N GLN A 38 -6.49 -39.51 -7.76
CA GLN A 38 -7.50 -38.88 -6.91
C GLN A 38 -8.20 -39.91 -6.05
N GLN A 39 -8.68 -41.01 -6.64
CA GLN A 39 -9.30 -42.11 -5.88
C GLN A 39 -8.36 -42.69 -4.82
N ALA A 40 -7.08 -42.93 -5.16
CA ALA A 40 -6.11 -43.47 -4.21
C ALA A 40 -5.83 -42.50 -3.04
N ILE A 41 -5.83 -41.18 -3.29
CA ILE A 41 -5.71 -40.16 -2.23
C ILE A 41 -6.97 -40.10 -1.38
N THR A 42 -8.16 -40.12 -1.99
CA THR A 42 -9.44 -40.18 -1.27
C THR A 42 -9.47 -41.40 -0.34
N ASP A 43 -9.11 -42.58 -0.86
CA ASP A 43 -9.04 -43.81 -0.07
C ASP A 43 -8.04 -43.67 1.08
N TYR A 44 -6.84 -43.10 0.84
CA TYR A 44 -5.84 -42.87 1.88
C TYR A 44 -6.38 -41.95 2.99
N LEU A 45 -6.93 -40.78 2.63
CA LEU A 45 -7.46 -39.82 3.60
C LEU A 45 -8.67 -40.38 4.37
N HIS A 46 -9.56 -41.11 3.70
CA HIS A 46 -10.74 -41.68 4.33
C HIS A 46 -10.40 -42.87 5.24
N THR A 47 -9.68 -43.86 4.71
CA THR A 47 -9.44 -45.14 5.43
C THR A 47 -8.31 -45.04 6.45
N THR A 48 -7.25 -44.29 6.15
CA THR A 48 -6.02 -44.26 6.97
C THR A 48 -6.02 -43.08 7.93
N ARG A 49 -6.72 -41.99 7.60
CA ARG A 49 -6.79 -40.77 8.43
C ARG A 49 -8.18 -40.50 9.02
N SER A 50 -9.16 -41.35 8.71
CA SER A 50 -10.52 -41.27 9.23
C SER A 50 -11.21 -39.93 8.94
N LEU A 51 -10.90 -39.30 7.79
CA LEU A 51 -11.67 -38.17 7.30
C LEU A 51 -13.01 -38.66 6.74
N SER A 52 -14.04 -37.82 6.75
CA SER A 52 -15.26 -38.07 5.97
C SER A 52 -14.89 -38.29 4.51
N TYR A 53 -15.55 -39.25 3.85
CA TYR A 53 -15.34 -39.53 2.44
C TYR A 53 -15.54 -38.27 1.59
N THR A 54 -16.55 -37.46 1.90
CA THR A 54 -16.85 -36.21 1.19
C THR A 54 -15.71 -35.20 1.26
N HIS A 55 -15.12 -34.99 2.43
CA HIS A 55 -13.98 -34.09 2.61
C HIS A 55 -12.70 -34.64 1.98
N ALA A 56 -12.47 -35.95 2.10
CA ALA A 56 -11.35 -36.63 1.45
C ALA A 56 -11.42 -36.47 -0.09
N GLU A 57 -12.62 -36.63 -0.66
CA GLU A 57 -12.87 -36.44 -2.09
C GLU A 57 -12.69 -34.98 -2.51
N GLN A 58 -13.17 -34.01 -1.73
CA GLN A 58 -12.94 -32.59 -1.99
C GLN A 58 -11.45 -32.23 -2.03
N ILE A 59 -10.66 -32.74 -1.07
CA ILE A 59 -9.21 -32.52 -1.02
C ILE A 59 -8.55 -33.14 -2.26
N ALA A 60 -8.82 -34.40 -2.55
CA ALA A 60 -8.21 -35.11 -3.66
C ALA A 60 -8.57 -34.51 -5.02
N SER A 61 -9.83 -34.10 -5.20
CA SER A 61 -10.36 -33.61 -6.47
C SER A 61 -9.83 -32.22 -6.85
N ASN A 62 -9.56 -31.37 -5.84
CA ASN A 62 -9.14 -29.98 -6.06
C ASN A 62 -7.60 -29.77 -5.97
N ALA A 63 -6.81 -30.79 -5.59
CA ALA A 63 -5.35 -30.70 -5.48
C ALA A 63 -4.60 -31.14 -6.76
N SER A 64 -4.85 -30.46 -7.88
CA SER A 64 -4.39 -30.89 -9.21
C SER A 64 -2.86 -30.97 -9.41
N VAL A 65 -2.10 -30.04 -8.84
CA VAL A 65 -0.64 -29.93 -8.93
C VAL A 65 0.00 -30.98 -8.03
N SER A 66 -0.47 -31.12 -6.79
CA SER A 66 -0.02 -32.16 -5.86
C SER A 66 -0.25 -33.57 -6.42
N ILE A 67 -1.42 -33.81 -7.04
CA ILE A 67 -1.72 -35.07 -7.74
C ILE A 67 -0.73 -35.31 -8.90
N ARG A 68 -0.46 -34.30 -9.73
CA ARG A 68 0.51 -34.43 -10.84
C ARG A 68 1.92 -34.72 -10.32
N SER A 69 2.34 -34.04 -9.25
CA SER A 69 3.63 -34.26 -8.58
C SER A 69 3.76 -35.71 -8.09
N LEU A 70 2.69 -36.25 -7.48
CA LEU A 70 2.63 -37.65 -7.06
C LEU A 70 2.74 -38.62 -8.24
N ILE A 71 1.99 -38.38 -9.33
CA ILE A 71 2.01 -39.22 -10.53
C ILE A 71 3.42 -39.27 -11.16
N LEU A 72 4.15 -38.15 -11.16
CA LEU A 72 5.50 -38.08 -11.73
C LEU A 72 6.54 -38.92 -10.99
N LYS A 73 6.29 -39.27 -9.72
CA LYS A 73 7.16 -40.14 -8.90
C LYS A 73 6.96 -41.64 -9.18
N LEU A 74 6.03 -42.01 -10.07
CA LEU A 74 5.61 -43.38 -10.29
C LEU A 74 5.71 -43.82 -11.75
N ASP A 75 6.05 -45.08 -11.95
CA ASP A 75 5.98 -45.70 -13.28
C ASP A 75 4.54 -45.98 -13.70
N PHE A 76 4.16 -45.45 -14.86
CA PHE A 76 2.82 -45.63 -15.39
C PHE A 76 2.67 -46.95 -16.16
N SER A 77 1.68 -47.75 -15.74
CA SER A 77 1.20 -48.93 -16.45
C SER A 77 -0.29 -49.12 -16.18
N VAL A 78 -1.12 -49.12 -17.23
CA VAL A 78 -2.59 -49.15 -17.13
C VAL A 78 -3.13 -50.21 -16.13
N PRO A 79 -2.69 -51.49 -16.17
CA PRO A 79 -3.20 -52.52 -15.25
C PRO A 79 -2.68 -52.39 -13.82
N THR A 80 -1.47 -51.89 -13.60
CA THR A 80 -0.81 -51.92 -12.28
C THR A 80 -0.77 -50.56 -11.57
N PHE A 81 -1.16 -49.47 -12.25
CA PHE A 81 -1.00 -48.10 -11.74
C PHE A 81 -1.70 -47.87 -10.39
N SER A 82 -2.95 -48.31 -10.23
CA SER A 82 -3.69 -48.17 -8.96
C SER A 82 -3.03 -48.94 -7.81
N LYS A 83 -2.45 -50.12 -8.10
CA LYS A 83 -1.71 -50.90 -7.10
C LYS A 83 -0.39 -50.23 -6.74
N SER A 84 0.29 -49.63 -7.72
CA SER A 84 1.53 -48.86 -7.52
C SER A 84 1.28 -47.63 -6.66
N LEU A 85 0.22 -46.87 -6.94
CA LEU A 85 -0.21 -45.72 -6.13
C LEU A 85 -0.47 -46.10 -4.67
N ARG A 86 -1.33 -47.11 -4.44
CA ARG A 86 -1.62 -47.57 -3.08
C ARG A 86 -0.36 -48.03 -2.36
N LYS A 87 0.48 -48.82 -3.02
CA LYS A 87 1.77 -49.26 -2.46
C LYS A 87 2.65 -48.06 -2.11
N HIS A 88 2.75 -47.08 -2.99
CA HIS A 88 3.57 -45.90 -2.75
C HIS A 88 3.09 -45.12 -1.53
N LEU A 89 1.78 -44.84 -1.42
CA LEU A 89 1.19 -44.12 -0.29
C LEU A 89 1.37 -44.84 1.04
N SER A 90 1.39 -46.19 1.05
CA SER A 90 1.67 -46.97 2.26
C SER A 90 3.10 -46.80 2.79
N TYR A 91 4.08 -46.53 1.92
CA TYR A 91 5.49 -46.38 2.32
C TYR A 91 5.97 -44.92 2.33
N HIS A 92 5.29 -44.04 1.60
CA HIS A 92 5.63 -42.63 1.44
C HIS A 92 4.37 -41.80 1.67
N PRO A 93 4.05 -41.49 2.94
CA PRO A 93 2.89 -40.69 3.25
C PRO A 93 3.07 -39.27 2.70
N ILE A 94 1.97 -38.68 2.24
CA ILE A 94 1.95 -37.34 1.63
C ILE A 94 1.99 -36.25 2.71
N ASN A 95 2.35 -35.03 2.31
CA ASN A 95 2.06 -33.85 3.12
C ASN A 95 0.57 -33.50 2.99
N GLU A 96 -0.23 -33.79 4.01
CA GLU A 96 -1.68 -33.60 4.00
C GLU A 96 -2.06 -32.12 3.94
N PHE A 97 -1.26 -31.25 4.55
CA PHE A 97 -1.47 -29.79 4.50
C PHE A 97 -1.21 -29.22 3.11
N GLU A 98 -0.24 -29.76 2.37
CA GLU A 98 0.04 -29.35 0.99
C GLU A 98 -1.18 -29.59 0.08
N PHE A 99 -1.71 -30.81 0.13
CA PHE A 99 -2.92 -31.18 -0.61
C PHE A 99 -4.13 -30.35 -0.16
N PHE A 100 -4.28 -30.15 1.14
CA PHE A 100 -5.36 -29.37 1.71
C PHE A 100 -5.36 -27.91 1.24
N PHE A 101 -4.25 -27.21 1.40
CA PHE A 101 -4.16 -25.79 1.07
C PHE A 101 -4.36 -25.55 -0.43
N GLU A 102 -3.79 -26.42 -1.27
CA GLU A 102 -4.10 -26.40 -2.71
C GLU A 102 -5.61 -26.62 -2.95
N SER A 103 -6.22 -27.62 -2.29
CA SER A 103 -7.61 -27.98 -2.52
C SER A 103 -8.61 -26.88 -2.15
N ILE A 104 -8.32 -26.07 -1.14
CA ILE A 104 -9.17 -24.95 -0.74
C ILE A 104 -8.98 -23.71 -1.62
N GLY A 105 -8.10 -23.76 -2.63
CA GLY A 105 -7.91 -22.69 -3.61
C GLY A 105 -6.73 -21.75 -3.34
N ILE A 106 -5.74 -22.14 -2.53
CA ILE A 106 -4.46 -21.43 -2.45
C ILE A 106 -3.61 -21.81 -3.67
N ASP A 107 -3.00 -20.82 -4.33
CA ASP A 107 -2.11 -21.08 -5.45
C ASP A 107 -0.92 -21.92 -4.99
N TYR A 108 -0.60 -22.97 -5.75
CA TYR A 108 0.44 -23.94 -5.37
C TYR A 108 1.81 -23.29 -5.14
N SER A 109 2.13 -22.19 -5.84
CA SER A 109 3.39 -21.47 -5.63
C SER A 109 3.50 -20.84 -4.23
N GLU A 110 2.37 -20.52 -3.62
CA GLU A 110 2.28 -19.86 -2.32
C GLU A 110 2.03 -20.86 -1.18
N VAL A 111 1.61 -22.10 -1.46
CA VAL A 111 1.30 -23.12 -0.43
C VAL A 111 2.42 -23.28 0.60
N SER A 112 3.67 -23.26 0.14
CA SER A 112 4.85 -23.38 1.02
C SER A 112 4.93 -22.30 2.12
N GLU A 113 4.33 -21.13 1.91
CA GLU A 113 4.29 -20.03 2.87
C GLU A 113 3.25 -20.25 3.99
N PHE A 114 2.31 -21.16 3.77
CA PHE A 114 1.21 -21.47 4.69
C PHE A 114 1.36 -22.81 5.40
N LEU A 115 2.35 -23.61 5.02
CA LEU A 115 2.59 -24.91 5.64
C LEU A 115 2.98 -24.73 7.12
N PRO A 116 2.37 -25.53 8.03
CA PRO A 116 2.78 -25.54 9.42
C PRO A 116 4.22 -26.05 9.58
N GLU A 117 4.98 -25.41 10.48
CA GLU A 117 6.36 -25.81 10.74
C GLU A 117 6.42 -27.24 11.30
N LYS A 118 7.14 -28.11 10.60
CA LYS A 118 7.40 -29.51 11.00
C LYS A 118 6.14 -30.38 11.18
N LYS A 119 4.99 -29.99 10.60
CA LYS A 119 3.79 -30.83 10.57
C LYS A 119 3.47 -31.22 9.13
N PHE A 120 3.11 -32.49 8.95
CA PHE A 120 2.79 -33.08 7.65
C PHE A 120 1.42 -33.77 7.65
N PHE A 121 0.84 -34.03 8.82
CA PHE A 121 -0.39 -34.81 8.97
C PHE A 121 -1.44 -34.07 9.79
N PHE A 122 -2.71 -34.22 9.43
CA PHE A 122 -3.82 -33.65 10.19
C PHE A 122 -3.92 -34.20 11.61
N SER A 123 -3.38 -35.39 11.90
CA SER A 123 -3.31 -35.91 13.26
C SER A 123 -2.49 -35.03 14.21
N GLU A 124 -1.58 -34.23 13.67
CA GLU A 124 -0.74 -33.30 14.44
C GLU A 124 -1.44 -31.95 14.69
N ASP A 125 -2.37 -31.58 13.80
CA ASP A 125 -3.17 -30.37 13.89
C ASP A 125 -4.43 -30.48 13.03
N ARG A 126 -5.58 -30.63 13.70
CA ARG A 126 -6.88 -30.70 13.01
C ARG A 126 -7.58 -29.36 12.90
N THR A 127 -7.11 -28.31 13.57
CA THR A 127 -7.85 -27.05 13.74
C THR A 127 -8.32 -26.46 12.40
N VAL A 128 -7.40 -26.30 11.46
CA VAL A 128 -7.67 -25.73 10.13
C VAL A 128 -8.62 -26.61 9.31
N LEU A 129 -8.46 -27.94 9.40
CA LEU A 129 -9.33 -28.88 8.70
C LEU A 129 -10.74 -28.86 9.30
N ASP A 130 -10.86 -28.91 10.62
CA ASP A 130 -12.13 -28.94 11.34
C ASP A 130 -12.94 -27.66 11.07
N ALA A 131 -12.28 -26.50 11.08
CA ALA A 131 -12.90 -25.23 10.69
C ALA A 131 -13.36 -25.23 9.22
N ALA A 132 -12.52 -25.73 8.30
CA ALA A 132 -12.88 -25.83 6.89
C ALA A 132 -14.08 -26.78 6.67
N CYS A 133 -14.12 -27.89 7.39
CA CYS A 133 -15.24 -28.84 7.40
C CYS A 133 -16.51 -28.20 7.94
N ALA A 134 -16.45 -27.42 9.03
CA ALA A 134 -17.61 -26.70 9.57
C ALA A 134 -18.16 -25.68 8.57
N LEU A 135 -17.28 -24.89 7.93
CA LEU A 135 -17.66 -23.92 6.90
C LEU A 135 -18.26 -24.62 5.68
N SER A 136 -17.64 -25.71 5.20
CA SER A 136 -18.16 -26.52 4.10
C SER A 136 -19.53 -27.13 4.45
N GLY A 137 -19.70 -27.62 5.68
CA GLY A 137 -20.95 -28.17 6.20
C GLY A 137 -22.09 -27.15 6.24
N PHE A 138 -21.79 -25.87 6.50
CA PHE A 138 -22.76 -24.78 6.37
C PHE A 138 -23.09 -24.42 4.90
N GLY A 139 -22.19 -24.75 3.97
CA GLY A 139 -22.37 -24.57 2.52
C GLY A 139 -21.34 -23.67 1.84
N PHE A 140 -20.25 -23.26 2.52
CA PHE A 140 -19.20 -22.48 1.88
C PHE A 140 -18.55 -23.27 0.74
N PRO A 141 -18.33 -22.67 -0.45
CA PRO A 141 -17.61 -23.33 -1.52
C PRO A 141 -16.18 -23.69 -1.10
N TRP A 142 -15.83 -24.97 -1.18
CA TRP A 142 -14.54 -25.50 -0.70
C TRP A 142 -13.34 -24.73 -1.28
N ASN A 143 -13.36 -24.47 -2.58
CA ASN A 143 -12.31 -23.76 -3.32
C ASN A 143 -12.21 -22.24 -3.02
N LYS A 144 -13.12 -21.68 -2.20
CA LYS A 144 -13.07 -20.29 -1.75
C LYS A 144 -12.55 -20.15 -0.32
N LEU A 145 -12.41 -21.26 0.42
CA LEU A 145 -11.90 -21.25 1.79
C LEU A 145 -10.43 -20.80 1.85
N GLY A 146 -9.64 -21.03 0.80
CA GLY A 146 -8.27 -20.55 0.70
C GLY A 146 -8.16 -19.03 0.65
N LYS A 147 -9.13 -18.36 0.00
CA LYS A 147 -9.22 -16.89 0.05
C LYS A 147 -9.55 -16.41 1.45
N LEU A 148 -10.49 -17.06 2.12
CA LEU A 148 -10.84 -16.76 3.50
C LEU A 148 -9.64 -16.92 4.45
N TYR A 149 -8.89 -18.02 4.30
CA TYR A 149 -7.70 -18.31 5.10
C TYR A 149 -6.58 -17.27 4.90
N LYS A 150 -6.38 -16.81 3.66
CA LYS A 150 -5.40 -15.77 3.34
C LYS A 150 -5.75 -14.43 3.97
N GLU A 151 -7.02 -14.05 3.94
CA GLU A 151 -7.48 -12.78 4.48
C GLU A 151 -7.58 -12.77 6.00
N GLU A 152 -8.06 -13.85 6.62
CA GLU A 152 -8.28 -13.91 8.07
C GLU A 152 -8.03 -15.33 8.61
N ARG A 153 -6.78 -15.59 8.98
CA ARG A 153 -6.35 -16.90 9.52
C ARG A 153 -7.04 -17.26 10.83
N LEU A 154 -7.45 -16.26 11.62
CA LEU A 154 -8.08 -16.48 12.92
C LEU A 154 -9.41 -17.24 12.81
N VAL A 155 -10.09 -17.17 11.65
CA VAL A 155 -11.30 -17.96 11.41
C VAL A 155 -11.04 -19.46 11.59
N PHE A 156 -9.87 -19.94 11.17
CA PHE A 156 -9.50 -21.35 11.12
C PHE A 156 -8.86 -21.88 12.42
N VAL A 157 -8.77 -21.04 13.45
CA VAL A 157 -8.34 -21.43 14.80
C VAL A 157 -9.55 -21.70 15.70
N GLN A 158 -10.74 -21.25 15.30
CA GLN A 158 -11.96 -21.39 16.09
C GLN A 158 -12.51 -22.81 16.05
N SER A 159 -13.25 -23.17 17.10
CA SER A 159 -13.89 -24.47 17.13
C SER A 159 -15.07 -24.55 16.14
N PRO A 160 -15.36 -25.73 15.56
CA PRO A 160 -16.50 -25.93 14.67
C PRO A 160 -17.83 -25.43 15.26
N GLY A 161 -18.09 -25.71 16.54
CA GLY A 161 -19.32 -25.31 17.21
C GLY A 161 -19.47 -23.79 17.37
N GLU A 162 -18.37 -23.07 17.59
CA GLU A 162 -18.39 -21.60 17.63
C GLU A 162 -18.71 -21.01 16.25
N LEU A 163 -18.09 -21.54 15.19
CA LEU A 163 -18.35 -21.12 13.81
C LEU A 163 -19.81 -21.37 13.42
N GLU A 164 -20.32 -22.58 13.67
CA GLU A 164 -21.71 -22.95 13.37
C GLU A 164 -22.70 -22.08 14.15
N SER A 165 -22.49 -21.91 15.46
CA SER A 165 -23.35 -21.05 16.29
C SER A 165 -23.38 -19.61 15.76
N ARG A 166 -22.22 -19.09 15.35
CA ARG A 166 -22.09 -17.72 14.81
C ARG A 166 -22.81 -17.56 13.47
N LEU A 167 -22.64 -18.52 12.56
CA LEU A 167 -23.30 -18.54 11.26
C LEU A 167 -24.82 -18.65 11.37
N LEU A 168 -25.31 -19.45 12.32
CA LEU A 168 -26.75 -19.54 12.62
C LEU A 168 -27.30 -18.20 13.11
N LYS A 169 -26.57 -17.47 13.97
CA LYS A 169 -26.98 -16.13 14.42
C LYS A 169 -27.10 -15.12 13.27
N PHE A 170 -26.27 -15.24 12.22
CA PHE A 170 -26.46 -14.41 11.02
C PHE A 170 -27.73 -14.78 10.25
N LYS A 171 -28.12 -16.05 10.21
CA LYS A 171 -29.42 -16.46 9.66
C LYS A 171 -30.58 -15.92 10.49
N ASP A 172 -30.45 -15.89 11.81
CA ASP A 172 -31.47 -15.35 12.71
C ASP A 172 -31.72 -13.84 12.51
N ILE A 173 -30.76 -13.11 11.94
CA ILE A 173 -30.93 -11.71 11.53
C ILE A 173 -31.84 -11.59 10.28
N GLY A 174 -32.05 -12.68 9.53
CA GLY A 174 -32.92 -12.74 8.35
C GLY A 174 -32.18 -12.95 7.02
N PHE A 175 -30.90 -13.32 7.05
CA PHE A 175 -30.16 -13.66 5.83
C PHE A 175 -30.46 -15.08 5.35
N SER A 176 -30.50 -15.28 4.03
CA SER A 176 -30.43 -16.62 3.44
C SER A 176 -29.04 -17.22 3.66
N THR A 177 -28.93 -18.56 3.62
CA THR A 177 -27.64 -19.26 3.75
C THR A 177 -26.61 -18.73 2.75
N VAL A 178 -27.04 -18.54 1.50
CA VAL A 178 -26.19 -18.06 0.40
C VAL A 178 -25.70 -16.63 0.66
N ALA A 179 -26.57 -15.74 1.18
CA ALA A 179 -26.22 -14.38 1.51
C ALA A 179 -25.25 -14.29 2.70
N VAL A 180 -25.43 -15.12 3.73
CA VAL A 180 -24.46 -15.24 4.84
C VAL A 180 -23.08 -15.64 4.29
N ILE A 181 -23.02 -16.70 3.47
CA ILE A 181 -21.76 -17.18 2.89
C ILE A 181 -21.08 -16.08 2.08
N GLY A 182 -21.80 -15.44 1.15
CA GLY A 182 -21.25 -14.37 0.29
C GLY A 182 -20.75 -13.18 1.10
N THR A 183 -21.50 -12.77 2.12
CA THR A 183 -21.14 -11.65 3.01
C THR A 183 -19.91 -11.98 3.85
N CYS A 184 -19.84 -13.17 4.46
CA CYS A 184 -18.70 -13.59 5.27
C CYS A 184 -17.44 -13.82 4.43
N LEU A 185 -17.56 -14.28 3.18
CA LEU A 185 -16.43 -14.35 2.24
C LEU A 185 -15.91 -12.96 1.84
N ALA A 186 -16.77 -11.93 1.86
CA ALA A 186 -16.37 -10.55 1.61
C ALA A 186 -15.82 -9.87 2.86
N ILE A 187 -16.32 -10.21 4.06
CA ILE A 187 -15.94 -9.62 5.35
C ILE A 187 -15.53 -10.75 6.31
N PRO A 188 -14.34 -11.37 6.12
CA PRO A 188 -13.92 -12.55 6.89
C PRO A 188 -13.90 -12.38 8.40
N ARG A 189 -13.49 -11.20 8.88
CA ARG A 189 -13.45 -10.85 10.31
C ARG A 189 -14.81 -10.97 11.02
N ALA A 190 -15.92 -10.97 10.28
CA ALA A 190 -17.25 -11.21 10.85
C ALA A 190 -17.35 -12.60 11.47
N LEU A 191 -16.57 -13.56 10.98
CA LEU A 191 -16.52 -14.93 11.49
C LEU A 191 -15.64 -15.07 12.74
N CYS A 192 -14.86 -14.05 13.12
CA CYS A 192 -13.94 -14.11 14.26
C CYS A 192 -14.65 -13.77 15.58
N GLY A 193 -14.26 -14.47 16.64
CA GLY A 193 -14.68 -14.27 18.02
C GLY A 193 -15.48 -15.45 18.57
N GLY A 194 -15.54 -15.59 19.89
CA GLY A 194 -16.33 -16.64 20.55
C GLY A 194 -17.80 -16.61 20.12
N GLY A 195 -18.56 -17.67 20.39
CA GLY A 195 -19.90 -17.90 19.81
C GLY A 195 -20.91 -16.74 19.89
N GLU A 196 -20.72 -15.71 20.73
CA GLU A 196 -21.50 -14.48 20.70
C GLU A 196 -21.05 -13.47 19.62
N LEU A 197 -22.04 -12.88 18.94
CA LEU A 197 -21.79 -11.76 18.04
C LEU A 197 -21.48 -10.52 18.86
N GLY A 198 -20.28 -9.97 18.68
CA GLY A 198 -19.96 -8.63 19.20
C GLY A 198 -20.98 -7.60 18.70
N SER A 199 -21.26 -6.59 19.52
CA SER A 199 -22.26 -5.55 19.23
C SER A 199 -22.04 -4.88 17.86
N GLU A 200 -20.77 -4.63 17.52
CA GLU A 200 -20.35 -4.04 16.25
C GLU A 200 -20.72 -4.93 15.05
N ILE A 201 -20.36 -6.22 15.08
CA ILE A 201 -20.64 -7.16 13.98
C ILE A 201 -22.14 -7.37 13.83
N ARG A 202 -22.87 -7.48 14.95
CA ARG A 202 -24.33 -7.60 14.90
C ARG A 202 -24.96 -6.36 14.26
N CYS A 203 -24.52 -5.16 14.65
CA CYS A 203 -25.00 -3.91 14.06
C CYS A 203 -24.71 -3.86 12.55
N LEU A 204 -23.49 -4.22 12.14
CA LEU A 204 -23.10 -4.30 10.73
C LEU A 204 -24.04 -5.23 9.93
N PHE A 205 -24.29 -6.44 10.41
CA PHE A 205 -25.17 -7.38 9.71
C PHE A 205 -26.62 -6.91 9.66
N VAL A 206 -27.12 -6.24 10.70
CA VAL A 206 -28.45 -5.61 10.66
C VAL A 206 -28.52 -4.53 9.58
N LYS A 207 -27.50 -3.67 9.46
CA LYS A 207 -27.45 -2.65 8.40
C LYS A 207 -27.32 -3.25 7.01
N LEU A 208 -26.45 -4.25 6.84
CA LEU A 208 -26.30 -4.99 5.57
C LEU A 208 -27.61 -5.66 5.16
N LYS A 209 -28.33 -6.26 6.11
CA LYS A 209 -29.64 -6.88 5.82
C LYS A 209 -30.62 -5.87 5.25
N ARG A 210 -30.77 -4.71 5.90
CA ARG A 210 -31.63 -3.62 5.42
C ARG A 210 -31.24 -3.18 4.01
N LEU A 211 -29.95 -2.96 3.77
CA LEU A 211 -29.44 -2.58 2.46
C LEU A 211 -29.74 -3.64 1.39
N PHE A 212 -29.56 -4.91 1.72
CA PHE A 212 -29.83 -6.00 0.80
C PHE A 212 -31.31 -6.18 0.50
N ASP A 213 -32.18 -5.99 1.48
CA ASP A 213 -33.64 -6.00 1.26
C ASP A 213 -34.06 -4.86 0.33
N GLU A 214 -33.44 -3.70 0.46
CA GLU A 214 -33.64 -2.61 -0.49
C GLU A 214 -33.13 -2.99 -1.89
N PHE A 215 -31.96 -3.62 -2.02
CA PHE A 215 -31.43 -4.00 -3.32
C PHE A 215 -32.28 -5.09 -4.00
N ASP A 216 -32.77 -6.05 -3.22
CA ASP A 216 -33.50 -7.22 -3.70
C ASP A 216 -35.01 -6.99 -3.87
N SER A 217 -35.49 -5.75 -3.65
CA SER A 217 -36.91 -5.38 -3.82
C SER A 217 -37.47 -5.63 -5.24
N GLN A 218 -36.61 -5.96 -6.21
CA GLN A 218 -36.97 -6.30 -7.60
C GLN A 218 -36.41 -7.66 -8.07
N HIS A 219 -35.95 -8.54 -7.16
CA HIS A 219 -35.31 -9.83 -7.49
C HIS A 219 -34.13 -9.71 -8.47
N LEU A 220 -33.30 -8.69 -8.26
CA LEU A 220 -32.20 -8.37 -9.18
C LEU A 220 -31.00 -9.32 -9.05
N PHE A 221 -31.00 -10.21 -8.04
CA PHE A 221 -29.90 -11.14 -7.80
C PHE A 221 -30.30 -12.57 -8.11
N GLU A 222 -29.44 -13.25 -8.87
CA GLU A 222 -29.39 -14.70 -8.81
C GLU A 222 -29.00 -15.10 -7.38
N GLU A 223 -29.77 -15.99 -6.75
CA GLU A 223 -29.51 -16.54 -5.42
C GLU A 223 -28.29 -17.49 -5.42
N ASN A 224 -27.12 -16.96 -5.75
CA ASN A 224 -25.86 -17.69 -5.74
C ASN A 224 -24.79 -16.97 -4.89
N VAL A 225 -23.81 -17.73 -4.39
CA VAL A 225 -22.79 -17.21 -3.46
C VAL A 225 -21.93 -16.11 -4.12
N ASP A 226 -21.69 -16.21 -5.42
CA ASP A 226 -20.84 -15.27 -6.17
C ASP A 226 -21.46 -13.88 -6.31
N SER A 227 -22.77 -13.81 -6.57
CA SER A 227 -23.53 -12.55 -6.62
C SER A 227 -23.46 -11.80 -5.29
N TRP A 228 -23.76 -12.49 -4.19
CA TRP A 228 -23.68 -11.91 -2.84
C TRP A 228 -22.26 -11.49 -2.46
N LEU A 229 -21.26 -12.31 -2.81
CA LEU A 229 -19.85 -11.99 -2.59
C LEU A 229 -19.43 -10.74 -3.37
N ALA A 230 -19.82 -10.63 -4.64
CA ALA A 230 -19.46 -9.50 -5.49
C ALA A 230 -20.01 -8.17 -4.94
N VAL A 231 -21.29 -8.13 -4.58
CA VAL A 231 -21.90 -6.92 -4.01
C VAL A 231 -21.32 -6.60 -2.64
N SER A 232 -21.14 -7.60 -1.78
CA SER A 232 -20.59 -7.42 -0.43
C SER A 232 -19.16 -6.88 -0.46
N ARG A 233 -18.33 -7.25 -1.45
CA ARG A 233 -16.99 -6.67 -1.62
C ARG A 233 -17.04 -5.21 -2.01
N LYS A 234 -17.96 -4.82 -2.92
CA LYS A 234 -18.12 -3.41 -3.29
C LYS A 234 -18.59 -2.58 -2.09
N ILE A 235 -19.48 -3.12 -1.26
CA ILE A 235 -19.91 -2.48 0.00
C ILE A 235 -18.74 -2.37 0.99
N ARG A 236 -17.92 -3.41 1.11
CA ARG A 236 -16.74 -3.41 1.98
C ARG A 236 -15.77 -2.27 1.66
N ILE A 237 -15.64 -1.84 0.40
CA ILE A 237 -14.81 -0.68 0.05
C ILE A 237 -15.23 0.56 0.84
N PHE A 238 -16.54 0.82 0.93
CA PHE A 238 -17.07 1.96 1.68
C PHE A 238 -16.94 1.77 3.19
N TYR A 239 -17.14 0.54 3.67
CA TYR A 239 -16.87 0.22 5.07
C TYR A 239 -15.40 0.49 5.45
N ASP A 240 -14.44 0.07 4.61
CA ASP A 240 -12.99 0.28 4.81
C ASP A 240 -12.59 1.77 4.65
N LEU A 241 -13.45 2.59 4.05
CA LEU A 241 -13.35 4.06 4.02
C LEU A 241 -13.95 4.75 5.25
N GLY A 242 -14.44 4.00 6.24
CA GLY A 242 -14.99 4.55 7.49
C GLY A 242 -16.50 4.83 7.45
N CYS A 243 -17.27 4.13 6.61
CA CYS A 243 -18.72 4.29 6.55
C CYS A 243 -19.46 3.76 7.80
N GLU A 244 -19.43 4.53 8.87
CA GLU A 244 -20.15 4.22 10.12
C GLU A 244 -21.46 4.99 10.25
N ASN A 245 -21.56 6.16 9.61
CA ASN A 245 -22.72 7.06 9.69
C ASN A 245 -23.93 6.50 8.92
N GLU A 246 -25.12 6.62 9.52
CA GLU A 246 -26.40 6.20 8.93
C GLU A 246 -26.68 6.86 7.57
N GLU A 247 -26.27 8.13 7.39
CA GLU A 247 -26.41 8.84 6.11
C GLU A 247 -25.74 8.07 4.96
N MET A 248 -24.56 7.49 5.20
CA MET A 248 -23.85 6.75 4.16
C MET A 248 -24.57 5.45 3.80
N TRP A 249 -25.15 4.76 4.79
CA TRP A 249 -25.95 3.56 4.55
C TRP A 249 -27.21 3.88 3.73
N GLU A 250 -27.90 4.98 4.04
CA GLU A 250 -29.03 5.46 3.23
C GLU A 250 -28.61 5.81 1.79
N LEU A 251 -27.46 6.48 1.63
CA LEU A 251 -26.95 6.82 0.30
C LEU A 251 -26.56 5.58 -0.51
N MET A 252 -26.01 4.54 0.12
CA MET A 252 -25.75 3.26 -0.55
C MET A 252 -27.05 2.61 -1.02
N GLY A 253 -28.09 2.64 -0.17
CA GLY A 253 -29.44 2.18 -0.48
C GLY A 253 -30.06 2.88 -1.70
N ARG A 254 -29.93 4.22 -1.75
CA ARG A 254 -30.43 5.04 -2.88
C ARG A 254 -29.64 4.84 -4.18
N ASN A 255 -28.33 4.61 -4.08
CA ASN A 255 -27.42 4.54 -5.24
C ASN A 255 -27.00 3.11 -5.60
N LYS A 256 -27.99 2.22 -5.76
CA LYS A 256 -27.78 0.78 -6.04
C LYS A 256 -26.94 0.52 -7.29
N SER A 257 -27.11 1.36 -8.33
CA SER A 257 -26.34 1.26 -9.59
C SER A 257 -24.83 1.28 -9.36
N LEU A 258 -24.36 1.97 -8.32
CA LEU A 258 -22.95 2.00 -7.94
C LEU A 258 -22.39 0.59 -7.65
N PHE A 259 -23.21 -0.28 -7.06
CA PHE A 259 -22.85 -1.63 -6.66
C PHE A 259 -23.22 -2.68 -7.71
N LEU A 260 -24.14 -2.38 -8.62
CA LEU A 260 -24.59 -3.30 -9.65
C LEU A 260 -23.81 -3.14 -10.95
N GLU A 261 -23.61 -1.90 -11.41
CA GLU A 261 -23.06 -1.62 -12.75
C GLU A 261 -21.53 -1.54 -12.78
N TYR A 262 -20.91 -0.97 -11.74
CA TYR A 262 -19.46 -0.77 -11.72
C TYR A 262 -18.71 -1.96 -11.13
N SER A 263 -17.51 -2.25 -11.65
CA SER A 263 -16.65 -3.31 -11.11
C SER A 263 -16.02 -2.89 -9.78
N GLU A 264 -15.59 -3.89 -8.99
CA GLU A 264 -14.85 -3.68 -7.74
C GLU A 264 -13.58 -2.85 -7.98
N GLU A 265 -12.83 -3.18 -9.04
CA GLU A 265 -11.57 -2.50 -9.40
C GLU A 265 -11.80 -1.04 -9.78
N ALA A 266 -12.90 -0.73 -10.47
CA ALA A 266 -13.27 0.63 -10.83
C ALA A 266 -13.53 1.49 -9.58
N LEU A 267 -14.31 0.96 -8.62
CA LEU A 267 -14.57 1.62 -7.34
C LEU A 267 -13.28 1.83 -6.55
N VAL A 268 -12.43 0.80 -6.42
CA VAL A 268 -11.14 0.90 -5.73
C VAL A 268 -10.24 1.95 -6.39
N LYS A 269 -10.17 1.99 -7.73
CA LYS A 269 -9.35 2.97 -8.45
C LYS A 269 -9.84 4.39 -8.17
N LYS A 270 -11.15 4.63 -8.18
CA LYS A 270 -11.76 5.94 -7.93
C LYS A 270 -11.58 6.37 -6.48
N ALA A 271 -11.86 5.49 -5.51
CA ALA A 271 -11.58 5.74 -4.10
C ALA A 271 -10.10 6.09 -3.87
N LYS A 272 -9.17 5.32 -4.45
CA LYS A 272 -7.73 5.61 -4.37
C LYS A 272 -7.37 6.97 -4.95
N TYR A 273 -7.96 7.37 -6.07
CA TYR A 273 -7.73 8.70 -6.65
C TYR A 273 -8.13 9.80 -5.68
N PHE A 274 -9.35 9.75 -5.12
CA PHE A 274 -9.85 10.79 -4.22
C PHE A 274 -9.14 10.79 -2.85
N CYS A 275 -8.69 9.64 -2.36
CA CYS A 275 -7.84 9.58 -1.17
C CYS A 275 -6.51 10.34 -1.33
N ARG A 276 -6.01 10.54 -2.56
CA ARG A 276 -4.77 11.31 -2.80
C ARG A 276 -4.90 12.78 -2.44
N PHE A 277 -6.12 13.31 -2.33
CA PHE A 277 -6.36 14.68 -1.86
C PHE A 277 -5.93 14.85 -0.41
N GLY A 278 -5.77 13.76 0.36
CA GLY A 278 -5.35 13.84 1.76
C GLY A 278 -6.46 14.23 2.72
N VAL A 279 -7.72 14.19 2.27
CA VAL A 279 -8.91 14.41 3.10
C VAL A 279 -9.28 13.14 3.87
N ARG A 280 -10.24 13.26 4.80
CA ARG A 280 -10.77 12.11 5.55
C ARG A 280 -11.39 11.09 4.60
N LYS A 281 -11.22 9.80 4.89
CA LYS A 281 -11.71 8.72 4.01
C LYS A 281 -13.25 8.71 3.92
N GLU A 282 -13.90 9.15 4.99
CA GLU A 282 -15.33 9.30 5.10
C GLU A 282 -15.85 10.34 4.10
N ASP A 283 -15.12 11.44 3.91
CA ASP A 283 -15.46 12.47 2.92
C ASP A 283 -15.30 11.93 1.48
N VAL A 284 -14.33 11.04 1.24
CA VAL A 284 -14.20 10.34 -0.05
C VAL A 284 -15.38 9.41 -0.31
N ALA A 285 -15.78 8.64 0.70
CA ALA A 285 -16.97 7.80 0.58
C ALA A 285 -18.22 8.64 0.29
N LEU A 286 -18.43 9.75 1.01
CA LEU A 286 -19.56 10.66 0.77
C LEU A 286 -19.54 11.26 -0.63
N LEU A 287 -18.38 11.70 -1.15
CA LEU A 287 -18.28 12.23 -2.50
C LEU A 287 -18.78 11.22 -3.54
N ILE A 288 -18.32 9.97 -3.46
CA ILE A 288 -18.66 8.91 -4.41
C ILE A 288 -20.14 8.52 -4.26
N LEU A 289 -20.62 8.34 -3.02
CA LEU A 289 -21.99 7.94 -2.75
C LEU A 289 -23.01 9.02 -3.14
N ARG A 290 -22.73 10.31 -2.87
CA ARG A 290 -23.61 11.40 -3.27
C ARG A 290 -23.60 11.65 -4.78
N ASN A 291 -22.50 11.29 -5.47
CA ASN A 291 -22.30 11.62 -6.87
C ASN A 291 -21.79 10.41 -7.69
N PRO A 292 -22.61 9.35 -7.91
CA PRO A 292 -22.19 8.15 -8.64
C PRO A 292 -21.66 8.40 -10.05
N ALA A 293 -22.11 9.49 -10.71
CA ALA A 293 -21.65 9.88 -12.05
C ALA A 293 -20.12 10.09 -12.15
N ILE A 294 -19.45 10.36 -11.03
CA ILE A 294 -18.00 10.54 -10.96
C ILE A 294 -17.22 9.29 -11.42
N MET A 295 -17.87 8.13 -11.38
CA MET A 295 -17.33 6.88 -11.88
C MET A 295 -17.04 6.93 -13.39
N ASN A 296 -17.79 7.72 -14.14
CA ASN A 296 -17.67 7.82 -15.60
C ASN A 296 -16.58 8.79 -16.08
N PHE A 297 -16.00 9.59 -15.17
CA PHE A 297 -15.01 10.60 -15.57
C PHE A 297 -13.65 9.98 -15.90
N ASP A 298 -12.98 10.46 -16.96
CA ASP A 298 -11.57 10.15 -17.17
C ASP A 298 -10.73 11.08 -16.29
N LEU A 299 -10.18 10.53 -15.20
CA LEU A 299 -9.34 11.27 -14.26
C LEU A 299 -7.85 11.03 -14.50
N GLU A 300 -7.48 10.34 -15.57
CA GLU A 300 -6.09 9.92 -15.84
C GLU A 300 -5.46 10.70 -17.00
N LYS A 301 -6.16 10.78 -18.13
CA LYS A 301 -5.61 11.32 -19.38
C LYS A 301 -5.69 12.84 -19.54
N PRO A 302 -6.76 13.54 -19.11
CA PRO A 302 -6.90 14.96 -19.41
C PRO A 302 -5.72 15.79 -18.90
N VAL A 303 -5.32 16.75 -19.72
CA VAL A 303 -4.32 17.77 -19.37
C VAL A 303 -5.05 19.03 -18.95
N ILE A 304 -4.58 19.64 -17.86
CA ILE A 304 -5.17 20.80 -17.23
C ILE A 304 -4.12 21.90 -17.14
N SER A 305 -4.48 23.15 -17.40
CA SER A 305 -3.73 24.28 -16.88
C SER A 305 -4.09 24.42 -15.41
N VAL A 306 -3.09 24.57 -14.54
CA VAL A 306 -3.36 24.76 -13.11
C VAL A 306 -4.10 26.08 -12.87
N THR A 307 -3.72 27.16 -13.56
CA THR A 307 -4.37 28.46 -13.36
C THR A 307 -5.81 28.45 -13.85
N GLY A 308 -6.06 27.88 -15.04
CA GLY A 308 -7.39 27.73 -15.61
C GLY A 308 -8.27 26.81 -14.75
N MET A 309 -7.74 25.69 -14.25
CA MET A 309 -8.46 24.80 -13.34
C MET A 309 -8.85 25.50 -12.02
N LEU A 310 -7.96 26.30 -11.44
CA LEU A 310 -8.28 27.06 -10.21
C LEU A 310 -9.42 28.06 -10.46
N LYS A 311 -9.40 28.78 -11.58
CA LYS A 311 -10.50 29.67 -12.00
C LYS A 311 -11.78 28.88 -12.23
N HIS A 312 -11.68 27.69 -12.84
CA HIS A 312 -12.80 26.79 -13.08
C HIS A 312 -13.45 26.30 -11.78
N PHE A 313 -12.67 26.15 -10.71
CA PHE A 313 -13.18 25.90 -9.36
C PHE A 313 -13.79 27.13 -8.66
N GLY A 314 -13.80 28.29 -9.33
CA GLY A 314 -14.40 29.52 -8.82
C GLY A 314 -13.47 30.41 -8.00
N LEU A 315 -12.15 30.20 -8.07
CA LEU A 315 -11.21 31.14 -7.47
C LEU A 315 -11.19 32.45 -8.26
N ARG A 316 -11.18 33.57 -7.53
CA ARG A 316 -11.04 34.89 -8.13
C ARG A 316 -9.60 35.12 -8.63
N GLN A 317 -9.44 36.08 -9.55
CA GLN A 317 -8.13 36.40 -10.12
C GLN A 317 -7.10 36.81 -9.05
N ASP A 318 -7.51 37.58 -8.03
CA ASP A 318 -6.65 37.97 -6.90
C ASP A 318 -6.14 36.77 -6.10
N GLU A 319 -6.99 35.75 -5.90
CA GLU A 319 -6.60 34.51 -5.21
C GLU A 319 -5.63 33.70 -6.07
N VAL A 320 -5.87 33.61 -7.37
CA VAL A 320 -4.99 32.90 -8.31
C VAL A 320 -3.62 33.58 -8.38
N ASP A 321 -3.57 34.91 -8.40
CA ASP A 321 -2.32 35.68 -8.41
C ASP A 321 -1.52 35.48 -7.11
N ALA A 322 -2.21 35.43 -5.96
CA ALA A 322 -1.57 35.11 -4.68
C ALA A 322 -0.98 33.68 -4.65
N VAL A 323 -1.69 32.70 -5.24
CA VAL A 323 -1.17 31.34 -5.41
C VAL A 323 0.04 31.34 -6.34
N ALA A 324 -0.01 32.06 -7.45
CA ALA A 324 1.10 32.16 -8.39
C ALA A 324 2.34 32.79 -7.75
N GLN A 325 2.16 33.79 -6.88
CA GLN A 325 3.26 34.42 -6.16
C GLN A 325 3.87 33.48 -5.10
N LYS A 326 3.03 32.77 -4.33
CA LYS A 326 3.49 31.93 -3.20
C LYS A 326 3.98 30.55 -3.64
N TYR A 327 3.35 29.96 -4.67
CA TYR A 327 3.60 28.60 -5.14
C TYR A 327 3.90 28.53 -6.65
N PRO A 328 4.86 29.31 -7.16
CA PRO A 328 5.09 29.43 -8.60
C PRO A 328 5.51 28.11 -9.27
N TYR A 329 6.04 27.15 -8.50
CA TYR A 329 6.48 25.83 -8.99
C TYR A 329 5.32 24.91 -9.40
N VAL A 330 4.09 25.21 -8.98
CA VAL A 330 2.90 24.41 -9.32
C VAL A 330 2.31 24.84 -10.67
N LEU A 331 2.61 26.05 -11.13
CA LEU A 331 2.01 26.65 -12.33
C LEU A 331 2.38 25.91 -13.63
N GLY A 332 1.67 26.22 -14.71
CA GLY A 332 1.79 25.52 -15.98
C GLY A 332 0.79 24.38 -16.10
N ARG A 333 1.04 23.49 -17.04
CA ARG A 333 0.17 22.34 -17.29
C ARG A 333 0.47 21.17 -16.35
N ASN A 334 -0.52 20.32 -16.15
CA ASN A 334 -0.36 19.03 -15.47
C ASN A 334 -1.42 18.04 -15.95
N LYS A 335 -1.28 16.76 -15.60
CA LYS A 335 -2.32 15.75 -15.83
C LYS A 335 -3.36 15.82 -14.72
N LEU A 336 -4.63 15.61 -15.06
CA LEU A 336 -5.72 15.51 -14.09
C LEU A 336 -5.49 14.41 -13.04
N LYS A 337 -4.73 13.36 -13.39
CA LYS A 337 -4.29 12.30 -12.46
C LYS A 337 -3.54 12.84 -11.24
N ASN A 338 -2.86 13.98 -11.39
CA ASN A 338 -2.02 14.63 -10.40
C ASN A 338 -2.72 15.79 -9.68
N LEU A 339 -3.95 16.17 -10.10
CA LEU A 339 -4.71 17.25 -9.48
C LEU A 339 -4.79 17.16 -7.94
N PRO A 340 -5.01 15.99 -7.32
CA PRO A 340 -5.02 15.89 -5.86
C PRO A 340 -3.73 16.42 -5.23
N TYR A 341 -2.57 16.11 -5.81
CA TYR A 341 -1.27 16.53 -5.30
C TYR A 341 -0.95 17.98 -5.64
N VAL A 342 -1.37 18.47 -6.81
CA VAL A 342 -1.31 19.91 -7.18
C VAL A 342 -2.04 20.74 -6.13
N LEU A 343 -3.26 20.35 -5.76
CA LEU A 343 -4.06 21.06 -4.76
C LEU A 343 -3.49 20.94 -3.34
N ARG A 344 -2.82 19.83 -3.00
CA ARG A 344 -2.08 19.68 -1.75
C ARG A 344 -0.81 20.53 -1.73
N ALA A 345 -0.14 20.70 -2.86
CA ALA A 345 1.08 21.50 -2.97
C ALA A 345 0.81 22.99 -2.69
N ILE A 346 -0.39 23.48 -3.01
CA ILE A 346 -0.84 24.87 -2.77
C ILE A 346 -1.76 25.03 -1.56
N ASP A 347 -2.00 23.94 -0.82
CA ASP A 347 -2.83 23.92 0.39
C ASP A 347 -4.30 24.33 0.18
N LEU A 348 -4.88 23.99 -0.98
CA LEU A 348 -6.29 24.23 -1.32
C LEU A 348 -7.13 22.96 -1.42
N HIS A 349 -6.52 21.79 -1.24
CA HIS A 349 -7.15 20.48 -1.38
C HIS A 349 -8.44 20.32 -0.57
N GLU A 350 -8.50 20.71 0.70
CA GLU A 350 -9.72 20.56 1.51
C GLU A 350 -10.88 21.42 0.97
N ARG A 351 -10.64 22.72 0.76
CA ARG A 351 -11.65 23.66 0.22
C ARG A 351 -12.21 23.18 -1.11
N ILE A 352 -11.34 22.75 -2.02
CA ILE A 352 -11.75 22.29 -3.35
C ILE A 352 -12.45 20.93 -3.26
N PHE A 353 -11.99 20.04 -2.39
CA PHE A 353 -12.66 18.76 -2.17
C PHE A 353 -14.08 18.96 -1.64
N ASP A 354 -14.30 19.91 -0.74
CA ASP A 354 -15.65 20.25 -0.26
C ASP A 354 -16.55 20.81 -1.36
N ILE A 355 -16.00 21.63 -2.28
CA ILE A 355 -16.74 22.09 -3.47
C ILE A 355 -17.19 20.91 -4.34
N LEU A 356 -16.31 19.94 -4.56
CA LEU A 356 -16.60 18.73 -5.33
C LEU A 356 -17.65 17.84 -4.63
N LYS A 357 -17.47 17.63 -3.32
CA LYS A 357 -18.35 16.80 -2.47
C LYS A 357 -19.77 17.34 -2.42
N ASN A 358 -19.93 18.66 -2.46
CA ASN A 358 -21.22 19.35 -2.30
C ASN A 358 -21.87 19.76 -3.63
N GLY A 359 -21.64 18.98 -4.71
CA GLY A 359 -22.44 19.06 -5.94
C GLY A 359 -21.70 19.55 -7.18
N ASN A 360 -20.50 20.13 -7.06
CA ASN A 360 -19.74 20.65 -8.21
C ASN A 360 -18.73 19.63 -8.77
N HIS A 361 -18.96 18.33 -8.57
CA HIS A 361 -18.08 17.26 -9.06
C HIS A 361 -17.90 17.28 -10.59
N GLN A 362 -18.89 17.79 -11.35
CA GLN A 362 -18.83 17.94 -12.81
C GLN A 362 -17.69 18.86 -13.29
N LEU A 363 -17.14 19.71 -12.41
CA LEU A 363 -15.97 20.54 -12.73
C LEU A 363 -14.74 19.71 -13.12
N LEU A 364 -14.62 18.47 -12.61
CA LEU A 364 -13.54 17.56 -12.98
C LEU A 364 -13.61 17.05 -14.43
N ALA A 365 -14.81 17.00 -15.01
CA ALA A 365 -15.04 16.48 -16.36
C ALA A 365 -15.18 17.57 -17.43
N SER A 366 -15.50 18.80 -17.01
CA SER A 366 -15.81 19.92 -17.91
C SER A 366 -14.59 20.76 -18.27
N TYR A 367 -13.45 20.56 -17.62
CA TYR A 367 -12.23 21.31 -17.88
C TYR A 367 -11.12 20.42 -18.45
N SER A 368 -10.66 20.79 -19.63
CA SER A 368 -9.43 20.30 -20.25
C SER A 368 -8.82 21.43 -21.06
N VAL A 369 -7.49 21.45 -21.16
CA VAL A 369 -6.79 22.36 -22.05
C VAL A 369 -7.24 22.09 -23.49
N MET A 370 -7.82 23.11 -24.13
CA MET A 370 -8.31 23.03 -25.51
C MET A 370 -7.27 23.56 -26.50
N ASP A 371 -6.51 24.56 -26.08
CA ASP A 371 -5.42 25.15 -26.85
C ASP A 371 -4.08 24.48 -26.44
N PRO A 372 -3.37 23.81 -27.36
CA PRO A 372 -2.08 23.20 -27.07
C PRO A 372 -1.03 24.15 -26.49
N ASP A 373 -1.16 25.46 -26.73
CA ASP A 373 -0.23 26.48 -26.26
C ASP A 373 -0.65 27.13 -24.92
N GLU A 374 -1.83 26.79 -24.37
CA GLU A 374 -2.32 27.31 -23.09
C GLU A 374 -1.38 26.91 -21.94
N ASP A 375 -0.87 27.90 -21.18
CA ASP A 375 0.07 27.71 -20.07
C ASP A 375 1.31 26.87 -20.43
N LEU A 376 1.70 26.89 -21.71
CA LEU A 376 2.91 26.27 -22.20
C LEU A 376 4.15 27.11 -21.82
N ASP A 377 5.01 26.55 -20.97
CA ASP A 377 6.24 27.21 -20.54
C ASP A 377 7.41 26.89 -21.48
N ARG A 378 8.03 27.93 -22.04
CA ARG A 378 9.14 27.79 -22.99
C ARG A 378 10.41 27.20 -22.33
N GLU A 379 10.74 27.59 -21.10
CA GLU A 379 11.90 27.02 -20.38
C GLU A 379 11.70 25.52 -20.14
N TYR A 380 10.46 25.09 -19.89
CA TYR A 380 10.11 23.68 -19.77
C TYR A 380 10.27 22.94 -21.09
N GLN A 381 9.80 23.50 -22.21
CA GLN A 381 9.95 22.87 -23.53
C GLN A 381 11.42 22.70 -23.92
N GLU A 382 12.20 23.77 -23.82
CA GLU A 382 13.64 23.75 -24.10
C GLU A 382 14.35 22.69 -23.24
N GLY A 383 14.06 22.68 -21.92
CA GLY A 383 14.60 21.67 -21.02
C GLY A 383 14.18 20.25 -21.37
N LEU A 384 12.95 20.04 -21.85
CA LEU A 384 12.46 18.70 -22.22
C LEU A 384 13.16 18.18 -23.47
N GLU A 385 13.38 19.03 -24.47
CA GLU A 385 14.15 18.71 -25.67
C GLU A 385 15.60 18.34 -25.33
N GLU A 386 16.24 19.11 -24.44
CA GLU A 386 17.57 18.78 -23.94
C GLU A 386 17.62 17.40 -23.28
N LEU A 387 16.64 17.09 -22.42
CA LEU A 387 16.54 15.80 -21.74
C LEU A 387 16.36 14.61 -22.70
N GLN A 388 15.61 14.80 -23.79
CA GLN A 388 15.39 13.77 -24.80
C GLN A 388 16.69 13.39 -25.53
N ASN A 389 17.61 14.35 -25.67
CA ASN A 389 18.92 14.16 -26.30
C ASN A 389 19.97 13.53 -25.39
N LEU A 390 19.70 13.39 -24.08
CA LEU A 390 20.61 12.76 -23.14
C LEU A 390 20.60 11.23 -23.22
N ARG A 391 21.77 10.61 -23.00
CA ARG A 391 21.89 9.15 -22.85
C ARG A 391 21.06 8.58 -21.70
N THR A 392 20.80 9.38 -20.66
CA THR A 392 20.05 9.02 -19.45
C THR A 392 18.58 9.47 -19.49
N LYS A 393 18.01 9.69 -20.68
CA LYS A 393 16.64 10.19 -20.87
C LYS A 393 15.59 9.47 -20.03
N THR A 394 15.57 8.14 -20.01
CA THR A 394 14.55 7.36 -19.28
C THR A 394 14.55 7.68 -17.79
N HIS A 395 15.72 7.79 -17.17
CA HIS A 395 15.83 8.13 -15.75
C HIS A 395 15.44 9.57 -15.46
N ASN A 396 15.77 10.52 -16.35
CA ASN A 396 15.37 11.91 -16.17
C ASN A 396 13.86 12.11 -16.36
N ILE A 397 13.24 11.44 -17.34
CA ILE A 397 11.79 11.47 -17.53
C ILE A 397 11.08 10.88 -16.31
N GLN A 398 11.54 9.75 -15.77
CA GLN A 398 10.94 9.19 -14.55
C GLN A 398 11.06 10.12 -13.33
N LYS A 399 12.18 10.84 -13.19
CA LYS A 399 12.33 11.86 -12.13
C LYS A 399 11.40 13.05 -12.36
N LEU A 400 11.22 13.46 -13.61
CA LEU A 400 10.32 14.54 -13.97
C LEU A 400 8.85 14.14 -13.73
N ASP A 401 8.48 12.91 -14.09
CA ASP A 401 7.18 12.31 -13.75
C ASP A 401 6.92 12.34 -12.24
N PHE A 402 7.93 12.00 -11.43
CA PHE A 402 7.85 12.13 -9.97
C PHE A 402 7.59 13.57 -9.52
N LEU A 403 8.29 14.58 -10.10
CA LEU A 403 8.05 15.98 -9.77
C LEU A 403 6.61 16.40 -10.10
N HIS A 404 6.09 15.98 -11.26
CA HIS A 404 4.70 16.22 -11.63
C HIS A 404 3.71 15.52 -10.70
N GLU A 405 4.01 14.30 -10.28
CA GLU A 405 3.19 13.54 -9.33
C GLU A 405 3.12 14.20 -7.96
N ILE A 406 4.18 14.84 -7.46
CA ILE A 406 4.12 15.60 -6.20
C ILE A 406 3.54 17.02 -6.36
N GLY A 407 3.12 17.40 -7.58
CA GLY A 407 2.39 18.64 -7.86
C GLY A 407 3.18 19.75 -8.55
N PHE A 408 4.42 19.53 -9.01
CA PHE A 408 5.11 20.53 -9.84
C PHE A 408 4.48 20.57 -11.24
N GLY A 409 4.22 21.76 -11.77
CA GLY A 409 3.69 21.91 -13.11
C GLY A 409 4.76 21.78 -14.20
N GLU A 410 4.33 21.72 -15.45
CA GLU A 410 5.17 21.84 -16.64
C GLU A 410 5.71 23.27 -16.76
N ASN A 411 6.76 23.60 -16.00
CA ASN A 411 7.38 24.93 -15.96
C ASN A 411 8.90 24.90 -15.78
N GLY A 412 9.56 26.04 -15.98
CA GLY A 412 11.02 26.17 -15.81
C GLY A 412 11.52 25.85 -14.39
N MET A 413 10.70 25.99 -13.34
CA MET A 413 11.08 25.63 -11.97
C MET A 413 11.23 24.12 -11.80
N ALA A 414 10.34 23.32 -12.39
CA ALA A 414 10.47 21.87 -12.38
C ALA A 414 11.79 21.42 -13.01
N MET A 415 12.20 22.05 -14.13
CA MET A 415 13.49 21.78 -14.77
C MET A 415 14.68 22.18 -13.89
N LYS A 416 14.63 23.35 -13.24
CA LYS A 416 15.67 23.80 -12.29
C LYS A 416 15.82 22.83 -11.10
N VAL A 417 14.71 22.33 -10.57
CA VAL A 417 14.72 21.31 -9.50
C VAL A 417 15.31 20.00 -10.03
N LEU A 418 14.89 19.55 -11.20
CA LEU A 418 15.34 18.30 -11.83
C LEU A 418 16.87 18.24 -11.99
N GLN A 419 17.50 19.35 -12.37
CA GLN A 419 18.97 19.47 -12.52
C GLN A 419 19.73 19.23 -11.20
N HIS A 420 19.09 19.48 -10.06
CA HIS A 420 19.74 19.42 -8.74
C HIS A 420 19.37 18.17 -7.94
N VAL A 421 18.46 17.33 -8.44
CA VAL A 421 18.07 16.05 -7.82
C VAL A 421 18.76 14.85 -8.47
N HIS A 422 19.18 13.90 -7.63
CA HIS A 422 19.91 12.71 -8.02
C HIS A 422 19.25 11.45 -7.44
N GLY A 423 19.52 10.30 -8.06
CA GLY A 423 18.89 9.03 -7.71
C GLY A 423 17.75 8.66 -8.64
N THR A 424 17.07 7.56 -8.34
CA THR A 424 15.91 7.09 -9.10
C THR A 424 14.61 7.73 -8.60
N ALA A 425 13.55 7.75 -9.42
CA ALA A 425 12.24 8.26 -9.00
C ALA A 425 11.71 7.57 -7.74
N VAL A 426 11.95 6.26 -7.59
CA VAL A 426 11.58 5.49 -6.39
C VAL A 426 12.31 6.01 -5.15
N GLU A 427 13.62 6.23 -5.24
CA GLU A 427 14.38 6.76 -4.09
C GLU A 427 13.99 8.21 -3.76
N LEU A 428 13.60 9.02 -4.75
CA LEU A 428 13.07 10.36 -4.51
C LEU A 428 11.72 10.29 -3.79
N GLN A 429 10.83 9.39 -4.22
CA GLN A 429 9.55 9.13 -3.58
C GLN A 429 9.72 8.64 -2.14
N ASP A 430 10.65 7.74 -1.88
CA ASP A 430 10.94 7.26 -0.52
C ASP A 430 11.38 8.40 0.41
N ARG A 431 12.23 9.29 -0.09
CA ARG A 431 12.71 10.46 0.68
C ARG A 431 11.62 11.50 0.89
N PHE A 432 10.77 11.72 -0.09
CA PHE A 432 9.56 12.54 0.05
C PHE A 432 8.62 11.96 1.12
N GLN A 433 8.40 10.64 1.09
CA GLN A 433 7.56 9.95 2.07
C GLN A 433 8.14 10.02 3.48
N ILE A 434 9.47 9.99 3.64
CA ILE A 434 10.12 10.18 4.95
C ILE A 434 9.82 11.57 5.51
N LEU A 435 9.87 12.62 4.69
CA LEU A 435 9.53 13.97 5.12
C LEU A 435 8.05 14.08 5.55
N LEU A 436 7.14 13.48 4.77
CA LEU A 436 5.72 13.41 5.13
C LEU A 436 5.49 12.65 6.44
N ASN A 437 6.10 11.47 6.59
CA ASN A 437 5.98 10.64 7.80
C ASN A 437 6.61 11.29 9.02
N SER A 438 7.48 12.29 8.84
CA SER A 438 8.07 13.08 9.93
C SER A 438 7.16 14.21 10.41
N GLY A 439 5.96 14.36 9.83
CA GLY A 439 4.96 15.35 10.24
C GLY A 439 5.04 16.69 9.50
N ILE A 440 5.86 16.81 8.46
CA ILE A 440 5.91 18.04 7.64
C ILE A 440 4.72 18.03 6.67
N ILE A 441 3.98 19.13 6.61
CA ILE A 441 2.83 19.30 5.72
C ILE A 441 3.28 19.23 4.25
N PHE A 442 2.48 18.61 3.39
CA PHE A 442 2.78 18.37 1.98
C PHE A 442 3.20 19.64 1.23
N SER A 443 2.43 20.73 1.35
CA SER A 443 2.72 22.03 0.74
C SER A 443 4.09 22.58 1.15
N LYS A 444 4.42 22.47 2.45
CA LYS A 444 5.73 22.88 2.99
C LYS A 444 6.86 22.05 2.39
N ILE A 445 6.70 20.74 2.26
CA ILE A 445 7.71 19.87 1.64
C ILE A 445 8.00 20.32 0.20
N CYS A 446 6.96 20.61 -0.59
CA CYS A 446 7.15 21.08 -1.96
C CYS A 446 7.88 22.43 -2.00
N LEU A 447 7.59 23.35 -1.07
CA LEU A 447 8.34 24.60 -0.91
C LEU A 447 9.81 24.37 -0.53
N LEU A 448 10.10 23.42 0.36
CA LEU A 448 11.46 23.03 0.72
C LEU A 448 12.21 22.47 -0.49
N ILE A 449 11.58 21.61 -1.29
CA ILE A 449 12.18 20.99 -2.48
C ILE A 449 12.45 22.05 -3.54
N ARG A 450 11.52 22.99 -3.76
CA ARG A 450 11.73 24.13 -4.64
C ARG A 450 12.95 24.97 -4.21
N SER A 451 13.06 25.30 -2.92
CA SER A 451 14.13 26.16 -2.42
C SER A 451 15.49 25.43 -2.28
N ALA A 452 15.47 24.14 -1.96
CA ALA A 452 16.67 23.32 -1.74
C ALA A 452 16.47 21.89 -2.26
N PRO A 453 16.54 21.67 -3.58
CA PRO A 453 16.29 20.34 -4.19
C PRO A 453 17.18 19.23 -3.64
N LYS A 454 18.40 19.60 -3.20
CA LYS A 454 19.41 18.69 -2.64
C LYS A 454 18.97 17.99 -1.34
N ILE A 455 17.85 18.38 -0.75
CA ILE A 455 17.20 17.64 0.34
C ILE A 455 16.88 16.21 -0.12
N LEU A 456 16.42 16.05 -1.36
CA LEU A 456 16.12 14.73 -1.93
C LEU A 456 17.38 13.92 -2.29
N ASN A 457 18.57 14.49 -2.16
CA ASN A 457 19.84 13.76 -2.36
C ASN A 457 20.39 13.18 -1.06
N GLN A 458 19.77 13.50 0.08
CA GLN A 458 20.23 13.05 1.39
C GLN A 458 19.99 11.54 1.59
N LYS A 459 20.67 10.96 2.57
CA LYS A 459 20.41 9.58 2.98
C LYS A 459 19.11 9.52 3.80
N PRO A 460 18.24 8.51 3.60
CA PRO A 460 16.99 8.34 4.33
C PRO A 460 17.07 8.53 5.86
N HIS A 461 17.96 7.79 6.53
CA HIS A 461 18.16 7.88 7.99
C HIS A 461 18.68 9.25 8.42
N SER A 462 19.56 9.85 7.61
CA SER A 462 20.18 11.14 7.92
C SER A 462 19.15 12.28 7.94
N ILE A 463 18.10 12.22 7.12
CA ILE A 463 17.00 13.18 7.18
C ILE A 463 16.30 13.08 8.55
N GLN A 464 15.95 11.87 8.97
CA GLN A 464 15.27 11.63 10.25
C GLN A 464 16.11 12.08 11.45
N ASP A 465 17.40 11.78 11.45
CA ASP A 465 18.31 12.18 12.54
C ASP A 465 18.44 13.70 12.63
N LYS A 466 18.51 14.40 11.49
CA LYS A 466 18.55 15.87 11.46
C LYS A 466 17.26 16.50 11.98
N LEU A 467 16.10 15.93 11.66
CA LEU A 467 14.80 16.39 12.16
C LEU A 467 14.67 16.15 13.67
N ARG A 468 15.08 14.98 14.16
CA ARG A 468 15.13 14.69 15.60
C ARG A 468 16.06 15.62 16.35
N PHE A 469 17.22 15.93 15.78
CA PHE A 469 18.16 16.87 16.39
C PHE A 469 17.59 18.29 16.47
N LEU A 470 16.90 18.74 15.40
CA LEU A 470 16.26 20.05 15.35
C LEU A 470 15.19 20.19 16.46
N CYS A 471 14.26 19.26 16.55
CA CYS A 471 13.18 19.34 17.54
C CYS A 471 13.65 18.98 18.96
N GLY A 472 14.63 18.09 19.10
CA GLY A 472 15.10 17.59 20.39
C GLY A 472 16.18 18.48 21.02
N GLU A 473 17.38 18.51 20.45
CA GLU A 473 18.52 19.22 21.05
C GLU A 473 18.47 20.72 20.81
N MET A 474 17.97 21.15 19.64
CA MET A 474 17.89 22.57 19.30
C MET A 474 16.63 23.23 19.84
N GLY A 475 15.55 22.45 20.02
CA GLY A 475 14.28 22.92 20.59
C GLY A 475 13.42 23.70 19.58
N ASP A 476 13.71 23.61 18.28
CA ASP A 476 13.00 24.33 17.23
C ASP A 476 11.89 23.48 16.59
N SER A 477 10.83 24.15 16.13
CA SER A 477 9.76 23.52 15.34
C SER A 477 10.26 23.15 13.93
N LEU A 478 9.60 22.17 13.31
CA LEU A 478 9.76 21.86 11.88
C LEU A 478 9.45 23.06 10.98
N ASP A 479 8.66 24.02 11.45
CA ASP A 479 8.37 25.27 10.74
C ASP A 479 9.64 26.10 10.46
N TYR A 480 10.69 25.94 11.27
CA TYR A 480 11.96 26.62 11.04
C TYR A 480 12.60 26.23 9.69
N LEU A 481 12.27 25.06 9.14
CA LEU A 481 12.76 24.62 7.84
C LEU A 481 12.31 25.54 6.71
N GLU A 482 11.20 26.29 6.84
CA GLU A 482 10.79 27.28 5.85
C GLU A 482 11.76 28.46 5.77
N VAL A 483 12.33 28.85 6.92
CA VAL A 483 13.33 29.92 7.02
C VAL A 483 14.68 29.44 6.49
N PHE A 484 15.05 28.19 6.77
CA PHE A 484 16.33 27.63 6.36
C PHE A 484 16.23 26.19 5.82
N PRO A 485 15.70 25.99 4.59
CA PRO A 485 15.53 24.66 3.99
C PRO A 485 16.85 23.89 3.84
N ALA A 486 17.93 24.63 3.56
CA ALA A 486 19.26 24.08 3.37
C ALA A 486 19.84 23.42 4.65
N TYR A 487 19.22 23.59 5.82
CA TYR A 487 19.57 22.86 7.05
C TYR A 487 19.75 21.36 6.80
N LEU A 488 18.79 20.75 6.10
CA LEU A 488 18.79 19.31 5.82
C LEU A 488 19.90 18.87 4.86
N CYS A 489 20.56 19.81 4.17
CA CYS A 489 21.68 19.52 3.27
C CYS A 489 23.04 19.48 3.98
N PHE A 490 23.14 19.96 5.22
CA PHE A 490 24.38 19.95 5.99
C PHE A 490 24.59 18.63 6.76
N ASP A 491 25.84 18.31 7.03
CA ASP A 491 26.22 17.11 7.78
C ASP A 491 25.90 17.28 9.27
N LEU A 492 25.17 16.32 9.85
CA LEU A 492 24.72 16.40 11.24
C LEU A 492 25.90 16.31 12.21
N GLU A 493 26.75 15.30 12.04
CA GLU A 493 27.80 14.95 13.00
C GLU A 493 28.98 15.91 12.93
N ASN A 494 29.36 16.35 11.73
CA ASN A 494 30.59 17.12 11.51
C ASN A 494 30.37 18.62 11.45
N ARG A 495 29.11 19.08 11.32
CA ARG A 495 28.82 20.50 11.15
C ARG A 495 27.69 21.01 12.02
N ILE A 496 26.49 20.44 11.93
CA ILE A 496 25.32 20.95 12.66
C ILE A 496 25.54 20.79 14.17
N SER A 497 25.75 19.56 14.63
CA SER A 497 25.84 19.23 16.05
C SER A 497 27.04 19.91 16.74
N PRO A 498 28.28 19.84 16.21
CA PRO A 498 29.42 20.50 16.82
C PRO A 498 29.22 22.01 16.97
N ARG A 499 28.80 22.70 15.90
CA ARG A 499 28.68 24.16 15.91
C ARG A 499 27.54 24.64 16.79
N PHE A 500 26.42 23.93 16.80
CA PHE A 500 25.30 24.24 17.68
C PHE A 500 25.69 24.09 19.15
N ARG A 501 26.26 22.94 19.54
CA ARG A 501 26.67 22.67 20.93
C ARG A 501 27.75 23.64 21.40
N PHE A 502 28.68 24.02 20.53
CA PHE A 502 29.69 25.02 20.87
C PHE A 502 29.10 26.41 21.07
N HIS A 503 28.18 26.82 20.21
CA HIS A 503 27.48 28.09 20.37
C HIS A 503 26.65 28.12 21.66
N LYS A 504 25.92 27.04 21.95
CA LYS A 504 25.18 26.88 23.21
C LYS A 504 26.10 27.01 24.42
N TRP A 505 27.27 26.36 24.39
CA TRP A 505 28.28 26.47 25.44
C TRP A 505 28.81 27.91 25.61
N LEU A 506 29.05 28.64 24.51
CA LEU A 506 29.49 30.05 24.57
C LEU A 506 28.47 30.93 25.28
N VAL A 507 27.19 30.74 24.97
CA VAL A 507 26.09 31.48 25.60
C VAL A 507 25.97 31.11 27.08
N GLU A 508 26.00 29.81 27.42
CA GLU A 508 25.94 29.33 28.81
C GLU A 508 27.11 29.83 29.68
N LYS A 509 28.27 30.11 29.07
CA LYS A 509 29.44 30.68 29.75
C LYS A 509 29.48 32.20 29.77
N GLY A 510 28.48 32.88 29.22
CA GLY A 510 28.44 34.34 29.14
C GLY A 510 29.54 34.93 28.24
N LEU A 511 30.12 34.13 27.34
CA LEU A 511 31.21 34.55 26.45
C LEU A 511 30.70 35.20 25.15
N SER A 512 29.39 35.12 24.89
CA SER A 512 28.74 35.78 23.75
C SER A 512 27.37 36.29 24.16
N GLU A 513 27.17 37.61 24.06
CA GLU A 513 25.86 38.25 24.24
C GLU A 513 24.99 38.16 22.97
N LYS A 514 25.60 37.82 21.82
CA LYS A 514 24.89 37.72 20.54
C LYS A 514 24.20 36.37 20.39
N SER A 515 22.88 36.40 20.19
CA SER A 515 22.10 35.24 19.77
C SER A 515 22.18 35.08 18.25
N TYR A 516 22.99 34.12 17.77
CA TYR A 516 23.04 33.79 16.34
C TYR A 516 21.88 32.86 15.95
N SER A 517 21.28 33.09 14.79
CA SER A 517 20.32 32.14 14.21
C SER A 517 21.01 30.83 13.82
N ILE A 518 20.26 29.72 13.78
CA ILE A 518 20.78 28.43 13.32
C ILE A 518 21.39 28.55 11.93
N ALA A 519 20.72 29.25 11.02
CA ALA A 519 21.24 29.51 9.68
C ALA A 519 22.63 30.18 9.74
N SER A 520 22.81 31.19 10.59
CA SER A 520 24.10 31.86 10.77
C SER A 520 25.18 30.97 11.39
N ILE A 521 24.81 29.99 12.20
CA ILE A 521 25.74 29.02 12.83
C ILE A 521 26.16 27.94 11.81
N VAL A 522 25.19 27.40 11.08
CA VAL A 522 25.39 26.21 10.23
C VAL A 522 25.85 26.59 8.82
N ALA A 523 25.27 27.61 8.19
CA ALA A 523 25.51 27.92 6.79
C ALA A 523 26.90 28.52 6.50
N THR A 524 27.52 29.18 7.47
CA THR A 524 28.78 29.89 7.25
C THR A 524 29.95 28.97 6.90
N SER A 525 30.82 29.40 6.00
CA SER A 525 32.06 28.66 5.68
C SER A 525 32.92 28.45 6.92
N GLU A 526 33.80 27.44 6.91
CA GLU A 526 34.71 27.19 8.03
C GLU A 526 35.58 28.40 8.33
N LYS A 527 36.15 29.04 7.28
CA LYS A 527 36.95 30.27 7.40
C LYS A 527 36.17 31.41 8.09
N ALA A 528 34.93 31.66 7.67
CA ALA A 528 34.11 32.72 8.26
C ALA A 528 33.65 32.38 9.68
N PHE A 529 33.36 31.11 9.95
CA PHE A 529 33.03 30.62 11.29
C PHE A 529 34.20 30.84 12.25
N ILE A 530 35.42 30.43 11.88
CA ILE A 530 36.61 30.62 12.70
C ILE A 530 36.95 32.11 12.88
N ALA A 531 36.88 32.91 11.83
CA ALA A 531 37.09 34.36 11.92
C ALA A 531 36.14 35.03 12.92
N ARG A 532 34.86 34.61 12.93
CA ARG A 532 33.88 35.06 13.92
C ARG A 532 34.29 34.69 15.35
N LEU A 533 34.80 33.47 15.56
CA LEU A 533 35.27 33.05 16.89
C LEU A 533 36.44 33.89 17.38
N TYR A 534 37.40 34.22 16.50
CA TYR A 534 38.48 35.15 16.82
C TYR A 534 37.96 36.54 17.19
N GLY A 535 36.89 37.01 16.53
CA GLY A 535 36.24 38.28 16.84
C GLY A 535 35.51 38.32 18.19
N ILE A 536 35.20 37.17 18.79
CA ILE A 536 34.65 37.10 20.16
C ILE A 536 35.80 37.14 21.17
N HIS A 537 36.78 36.25 21.03
CA HIS A 537 37.99 36.24 21.85
C HIS A 537 39.09 35.35 21.20
N PRO A 538 40.37 35.76 21.22
CA PRO A 538 41.45 35.03 20.53
C PRO A 538 41.68 33.59 21.00
N ALA A 539 41.30 33.26 22.25
CA ALA A 539 41.44 31.90 22.80
C ALA A 539 40.28 30.94 22.44
N ILE A 540 39.13 31.44 21.97
CA ILE A 540 37.92 30.63 21.69
C ILE A 540 38.15 29.61 20.57
N PRO A 541 38.82 29.94 19.44
CA PRO A 541 39.12 28.96 18.40
C PRO A 541 39.90 27.74 18.90
N LYS A 542 40.80 27.91 19.87
CA LYS A 542 41.54 26.79 20.48
C LYS A 542 40.58 25.82 21.18
N HIS A 543 39.63 26.34 21.97
CA HIS A 543 38.61 25.52 22.62
C HIS A 543 37.68 24.80 21.63
N TRP A 544 37.35 25.43 20.51
CA TRP A 544 36.61 24.78 19.42
C TRP A 544 37.35 23.53 18.92
N PHE A 545 38.63 23.66 18.56
CA PHE A 545 39.40 22.54 18.02
C PHE A 545 39.64 21.42 19.03
N GLU A 546 39.88 21.76 20.30
CA GLU A 546 40.17 20.78 21.35
C GLU A 546 38.93 19.98 21.78
N ARG A 547 37.76 20.63 21.92
CA ARG A 547 36.60 20.04 22.60
C ARG A 547 35.41 19.71 21.70
N PHE A 548 35.24 20.40 20.57
CA PHE A 548 34.01 20.31 19.77
C PHE A 548 34.23 19.90 18.33
N ALA A 549 35.36 20.26 17.70
CA ALA A 549 35.65 19.88 16.33
C ALA A 549 35.93 18.36 16.19
N ASN A 550 35.26 17.71 15.25
CA ASN A 550 35.52 16.30 14.91
C ASN A 550 36.91 16.11 14.27
N ARG A 551 37.46 14.89 14.37
CA ARG A 551 38.80 14.54 13.86
C ARG A 551 39.02 14.88 12.38
N LYS A 552 37.99 14.80 11.52
CA LYS A 552 38.07 15.19 10.09
C LYS A 552 38.28 16.69 9.89
N THR A 553 37.63 17.53 10.70
CA THR A 553 37.74 18.99 10.63
C THR A 553 39.10 19.49 11.12
N ARG A 554 39.77 18.74 12.02
CA ARG A 554 41.14 19.04 12.48
C ARG A 554 42.19 18.95 11.35
N ALA A 555 41.99 18.05 10.37
CA ALA A 555 42.96 17.84 9.29
C ALA A 555 42.91 18.91 8.19
N THR A 556 41.74 19.52 7.93
CA THR A 556 41.55 20.49 6.83
C THR A 556 42.13 21.87 7.14
N VAL A 557 42.36 22.20 8.41
CA VAL A 557 42.93 23.49 8.85
C VAL A 557 44.46 23.44 8.96
N ILE A 558 45.06 22.25 9.08
CA ILE A 558 46.52 22.09 9.18
C ILE A 558 47.21 22.18 7.80
N LEU A 559 46.43 22.20 6.71
CA LEU A 559 46.93 22.16 5.32
C LEU A 559 46.64 23.42 4.49
N ASN A 560 46.22 24.54 5.09
CA ASN A 560 46.04 25.83 4.40
C ASN A 560 46.61 27.00 5.21
#